data_AF-A0A2V7R0N8-F1
#
_entry.id   AF-A0A2V7R0N8-F1
#
_cell.length_a   1.000
_cell.length_b   1.000
_cell.length_c   1.000
_cell.angle_alpha   90.00
_cell.angle_beta   90.00
_cell.angle_gamma   90.00
#
_symmetry.space_group_name_H-M   'P 1'
#
loop_
_entity.id
_entity.type
_entity.pdbx_description
1 polymer ?
#
loop_
_entity_poly.entity_id
_entity_poly.type
_entity_poly.pdbx_seq_one_letter_code
_entity_poly.pdbx_strand_id
1 'polypeptide(L)'
;MTDSTHEQWLVQIDAELDGELSLVERAALAKHLATCSHCAGARASHLEVRVALARSAGNPHAFVVPRPAIRGGTLALWVFVALVTGLLAGWVADRRWGGPGGGATLEESRGTVVVH
;
A
#
# COMPACT_ATOMS: atom_id res chain seq x y z
N MET A 1 5.15 -23.50 -5.05
CA MET A 1 4.02 -23.83 -5.97
C MET A 1 3.12 -22.62 -6.28
N THR A 2 3.36 -21.45 -5.69
CA THR A 2 2.64 -20.19 -6.01
C THR A 2 3.32 -19.35 -7.08
N ASP A 3 4.60 -19.62 -7.41
CA ASP A 3 5.34 -18.85 -8.42
C ASP A 3 4.95 -19.23 -9.86
N SER A 4 4.65 -20.51 -10.10
CA SER A 4 4.24 -20.98 -11.44
C SER A 4 2.91 -20.39 -11.91
N THR A 5 2.03 -20.00 -10.97
CA THR A 5 0.79 -19.30 -11.32
C THR A 5 1.02 -17.80 -11.54
N HIS A 6 1.96 -17.17 -10.83
CA HIS A 6 2.30 -15.76 -11.05
C HIS A 6 2.92 -15.51 -12.43
N GLU A 7 3.82 -16.37 -12.90
CA GLU A 7 4.39 -16.26 -14.24
C GLU A 7 3.31 -16.34 -15.33
N GLN A 8 2.32 -17.22 -15.16
CA GLN A 8 1.18 -17.31 -16.07
C GLN A 8 0.33 -16.03 -16.07
N TRP A 9 0.13 -15.42 -14.90
CA TRP A 9 -0.56 -14.12 -14.80
C TRP A 9 0.24 -12.98 -15.43
N LEU A 10 1.58 -13.00 -15.39
CA LEU A 10 2.41 -12.00 -16.08
C LEU A 10 2.22 -12.06 -17.60
N VAL A 11 2.23 -13.26 -18.18
CA VAL A 11 1.95 -13.44 -19.62
C VAL A 11 0.55 -12.93 -19.97
N GLN A 12 -0.43 -13.16 -19.08
CA GLN A 12 -1.79 -12.69 -19.28
C GLN A 12 -1.93 -11.16 -19.15
N ILE A 13 -1.08 -10.52 -18.33
CA ILE A 13 -0.97 -9.06 -18.25
C ILE A 13 -0.42 -8.50 -19.57
N ASP A 14 0.64 -9.10 -20.13
CA ASP A 14 1.18 -8.63 -21.40
C ASP A 14 0.16 -8.74 -22.55
N ALA A 15 -0.56 -9.86 -22.64
CA ALA A 15 -1.64 -10.05 -23.61
C ALA A 15 -2.84 -9.11 -23.38
N GLU A 16 -3.10 -8.67 -22.13
CA GLU A 16 -4.06 -7.60 -21.84
C GLU A 16 -3.60 -6.26 -22.41
N LEU A 17 -2.33 -5.92 -22.21
CA LEU A 17 -1.74 -4.67 -22.65
C LEU A 17 -1.60 -4.58 -24.17
N ASP A 18 -1.45 -5.71 -24.85
CA ASP A 18 -1.45 -5.83 -26.32
C ASP A 18 -2.86 -5.84 -26.92
N GLY A 19 -3.90 -5.95 -26.08
CA GLY A 19 -5.30 -5.95 -26.51
C GLY A 19 -5.80 -7.29 -27.06
N GLU A 20 -5.00 -8.34 -26.93
CA GLU A 20 -5.28 -9.69 -27.44
C GLU A 20 -6.16 -10.52 -26.51
N LEU A 21 -6.40 -10.04 -25.29
CA LEU A 21 -7.16 -10.76 -24.27
C LEU A 21 -8.68 -10.72 -24.53
N SER A 22 -9.31 -11.89 -24.44
CA SER A 22 -10.78 -12.00 -24.49
C SER A 22 -11.44 -11.31 -23.27
N LEU A 23 -12.73 -10.98 -23.39
CA LEU A 23 -13.48 -10.32 -22.31
C LEU A 23 -13.53 -11.16 -21.02
N VAL A 24 -13.62 -12.48 -21.15
CA VAL A 24 -13.70 -13.41 -20.02
C VAL A 24 -12.36 -13.48 -19.29
N GLU A 25 -11.27 -13.60 -20.02
CA GLU A 25 -9.91 -13.61 -19.47
C GLU A 25 -9.57 -12.27 -18.81
N ARG A 26 -10.05 -11.16 -19.38
CA ARG A 26 -9.86 -9.83 -18.80
C ARG A 26 -10.59 -9.68 -17.46
N ALA A 27 -11.80 -10.24 -17.34
CA ALA A 27 -12.53 -10.24 -16.07
C ALA A 27 -11.83 -11.12 -15.01
N ALA A 28 -11.29 -12.28 -15.41
CA ALA A 28 -10.53 -13.15 -14.53
C ALA A 28 -9.23 -12.47 -14.04
N LEU A 29 -8.50 -11.83 -14.95
CA LEU A 29 -7.31 -11.05 -14.62
C LEU A 29 -7.64 -9.89 -13.67
N ALA A 30 -8.70 -9.12 -13.95
CA ALA A 30 -9.13 -8.03 -13.06
C ALA A 30 -9.45 -8.52 -11.64
N LYS A 31 -10.08 -9.69 -11.51
CA LYS A 31 -10.34 -10.32 -10.21
C LYS A 31 -9.06 -10.73 -9.49
N HIS A 32 -8.09 -11.28 -10.21
CA HIS A 32 -6.80 -11.64 -9.64
C HIS A 32 -6.02 -10.41 -9.15
N LEU A 33 -5.93 -9.36 -9.98
CA LEU A 33 -5.25 -8.11 -9.66
C LEU A 33 -5.83 -7.40 -8.42
N ALA A 34 -7.12 -7.58 -8.14
CA ALA A 34 -7.74 -7.05 -6.92
C ALA A 34 -7.22 -7.72 -5.63
N THR A 35 -6.66 -8.92 -5.73
CA THR A 35 -6.20 -9.73 -4.60
C THR A 35 -4.69 -9.92 -4.51
N CYS A 36 -3.96 -9.67 -5.61
CA CYS A 36 -2.51 -9.85 -5.68
C CYS A 36 -1.80 -8.53 -5.95
N SER A 37 -1.15 -7.96 -4.92
CA SER A 37 -0.39 -6.72 -5.03
C SER A 37 0.85 -6.85 -5.94
N HIS A 38 1.47 -8.03 -5.98
CA HIS A 38 2.64 -8.31 -6.81
C HIS A 38 2.29 -8.19 -8.31
N CYS A 39 1.25 -8.89 -8.76
CA CYS A 39 0.79 -8.82 -10.16
C CYS A 39 0.20 -7.44 -10.51
N ALA A 40 -0.46 -6.77 -9.57
CA ALA A 40 -0.90 -5.37 -9.75
C ALA A 40 0.27 -4.41 -9.94
N GLY A 41 1.35 -4.58 -9.18
CA GLY A 41 2.60 -3.82 -9.34
C GLY A 41 3.29 -4.08 -10.68
N ALA A 42 3.38 -5.34 -11.10
CA ALA A 42 3.97 -5.72 -12.39
C ALA A 42 3.24 -5.05 -13.57
N ARG A 43 1.89 -5.10 -13.59
CA ARG A 43 1.08 -4.40 -14.60
C ARG A 43 1.34 -2.91 -14.66
N ALA A 44 1.46 -2.25 -13.51
CA ALA A 44 1.75 -0.81 -13.46
C ALA A 44 3.14 -0.51 -14.03
N SER A 45 4.15 -1.31 -13.70
CA SER A 45 5.52 -1.13 -14.24
C SER A 45 5.59 -1.32 -15.75
N HIS A 46 4.89 -2.31 -16.32
CA HIS A 46 4.84 -2.54 -17.77
C HIS A 46 4.19 -1.35 -18.50
N LEU A 47 3.12 -0.79 -17.94
CA LEU A 47 2.47 0.41 -18.47
C LEU A 47 3.40 1.63 -18.44
N GLU A 48 4.15 1.83 -17.36
CA GLU A 48 5.11 2.93 -17.24
C GLU A 48 6.23 2.84 -18.27
N VAL A 49 6.78 1.63 -18.50
CA VAL A 49 7.81 1.39 -19.52
C VAL A 49 7.27 1.70 -20.92
N ARG A 50 6.06 1.23 -21.25
CA ARG A 50 5.44 1.50 -22.56
C ARG A 50 5.17 3.00 -22.77
N VAL A 51 4.74 3.72 -21.73
CA VAL A 51 4.58 5.19 -21.78
C VAL A 51 5.92 5.89 -21.98
N ALA A 52 6.95 5.48 -21.25
CA ALA A 52 8.30 6.05 -21.38
C ALA A 52 8.83 5.85 -22.80
N LEU A 53 8.66 4.64 -23.36
CA LEU A 53 9.05 4.33 -24.73
C LEU A 53 8.26 5.18 -25.75
N ALA A 54 6.94 5.25 -25.63
CA ALA A 54 6.10 6.06 -26.52
C ALA A 54 6.45 7.56 -26.44
N ARG A 55 6.77 8.07 -25.24
CA ARG A 55 7.23 9.45 -25.04
C ARG A 55 8.59 9.67 -25.72
N SER A 56 9.54 8.74 -25.59
CA SER A 56 10.84 8.85 -26.27
C SER A 56 10.72 8.78 -27.80
N ALA A 57 9.70 8.08 -28.32
CA ALA A 57 9.40 8.00 -29.75
C ALA A 57 8.69 9.27 -30.30
N GLY A 58 8.56 10.33 -29.51
CA GLY A 58 7.99 11.61 -29.96
C GLY A 58 6.46 11.67 -29.95
N ASN A 59 5.78 10.75 -29.26
CA ASN A 59 4.32 10.78 -29.07
C ASN A 59 3.95 11.27 -27.66
N PRO A 60 3.88 12.60 -27.41
CA PRO A 60 3.59 13.15 -26.08
C PRO A 60 2.16 12.87 -25.58
N HIS A 61 1.26 12.45 -26.46
CA HIS A 61 -0.15 12.17 -26.15
C HIS A 61 -0.50 10.68 -26.04
N ALA A 62 0.45 9.76 -26.28
CA ALA A 62 0.09 8.40 -26.62
C ALA A 62 -0.63 7.60 -25.52
N PHE A 63 -0.31 7.77 -24.23
CA PHE A 63 -0.97 6.97 -23.21
C PHE A 63 -1.01 7.70 -21.87
N VAL A 64 -2.16 8.31 -21.54
CA VAL A 64 -2.46 8.61 -20.13
C VAL A 64 -2.87 7.29 -19.50
N VAL A 65 -1.89 6.58 -18.92
CA VAL A 65 -2.16 5.38 -18.14
C VAL A 65 -3.11 5.78 -17.01
N PRO A 66 -4.30 5.17 -16.89
CA PRO A 66 -5.11 5.31 -15.71
C PRO A 66 -4.29 4.75 -14.56
N ARG A 67 -3.68 5.63 -13.75
CA ARG A 67 -3.13 5.18 -12.48
C ARG A 67 -4.30 4.57 -11.72
N PRO A 68 -4.16 3.38 -11.11
CA PRO A 68 -5.16 2.90 -10.19
C PRO A 68 -5.27 3.97 -9.10
N ALA A 69 -6.31 4.80 -9.21
CA ALA A 69 -6.59 5.81 -8.23
C ALA A 69 -6.91 5.02 -6.97
N ILE A 70 -5.98 5.03 -6.01
CA ILE A 70 -6.30 4.63 -4.66
C ILE A 70 -7.56 5.42 -4.33
N ARG A 71 -8.69 4.72 -4.17
CA ARG A 71 -9.97 5.37 -3.90
C ARG A 71 -9.72 6.21 -2.66
N GLY A 72 -9.81 7.53 -2.77
CA GLY A 72 -9.48 8.44 -1.67
C GLY A 72 -10.23 8.06 -0.38
N GLY A 73 -11.45 7.53 -0.52
CA GLY A 73 -12.23 6.98 0.60
C GLY A 73 -11.59 5.76 1.28
N THR A 74 -10.98 4.83 0.54
CA THR A 74 -10.27 3.68 1.13
C THR A 74 -9.03 4.15 1.89
N LEU A 75 -8.26 5.10 1.34
CA LEU A 75 -7.11 5.67 2.05
C LEU A 75 -7.56 6.40 3.33
N ALA A 76 -8.58 7.24 3.23
CA ALA A 76 -9.13 7.98 4.35
C ALA A 76 -9.65 7.04 5.46
N LEU A 77 -10.31 5.94 5.08
CA LEU A 77 -10.75 4.91 6.03
C LEU A 77 -9.56 4.29 6.77
N TRP A 78 -8.49 3.92 6.06
CA TRP A 78 -7.30 3.34 6.69
C TRP A 78 -6.59 4.33 7.61
N VAL A 79 -6.50 5.60 7.21
CA VAL A 79 -5.96 6.68 8.05
C VAL A 79 -6.81 6.82 9.33
N PHE A 80 -8.13 6.85 9.19
CA PHE A 80 -9.04 6.94 10.34
C PHE A 80 -8.89 5.75 11.28
N VAL A 81 -8.84 4.52 10.75
CA VAL A 81 -8.62 3.30 11.55
C VAL A 81 -7.29 3.37 12.29
N ALA A 82 -6.20 3.80 11.64
CA ALA A 82 -4.89 3.93 12.27
C ALA A 82 -4.91 4.95 13.42
N LEU A 83 -5.56 6.11 13.22
CA LEU A 83 -5.71 7.15 14.24
C LEU A 83 -6.52 6.66 15.44
N VAL A 84 -7.67 6.02 15.21
CA VAL A 84 -8.51 5.46 16.29
C VAL A 84 -7.75 4.39 17.06
N THR A 85 -7.04 3.50 16.35
CA THR A 85 -6.26 2.43 16.98
C THR A 85 -5.14 3.00 17.85
N GLY A 86 -4.40 4.01 17.35
CA GLY A 86 -3.35 4.68 18.12
C GLY A 86 -3.90 5.41 19.35
N LEU A 87 -5.04 6.09 19.21
CA LEU A 87 -5.69 6.79 20.33
C LEU A 87 -6.15 5.82 21.42
N LEU A 88 -6.80 4.71 21.04
CA LEU A 88 -7.25 3.69 21.99
C LEU A 88 -6.06 3.01 22.68
N ALA A 89 -4.99 2.70 21.94
CA ALA A 89 -3.78 2.12 22.52
C ALA A 89 -3.13 3.08 23.53
N GLY A 90 -3.03 4.36 23.19
CA GLY A 90 -2.52 5.40 24.10
C GLY A 90 -3.37 5.56 25.36
N TRP A 91 -4.69 5.55 25.23
CA TRP A 91 -5.61 5.65 26.37
C TRP A 91 -5.54 4.43 27.30
N VAL A 92 -5.44 3.22 26.75
CA VAL A 92 -5.26 2.00 27.53
C VAL A 92 -3.91 2.00 28.26
N ALA A 93 -2.86 2.49 27.60
CA ALA A 93 -1.54 2.62 28.23
C ALA A 93 -1.58 3.61 29.40
N ASP A 94 -2.21 4.78 29.22
CA ASP A 94 -2.42 5.79 30.26
C ASP A 94 -3.17 5.23 31.48
N ARG A 95 -4.27 4.50 31.24
CA ARG A 95 -5.06 3.87 32.31
C ARG A 95 -4.30 2.79 33.09
N ARG A 96 -3.36 2.09 32.46
CA ARG A 96 -2.66 0.94 33.05
C ARG A 96 -1.33 1.32 33.70
N TRP A 97 -0.60 2.27 33.12
CA TRP A 97 0.77 2.62 33.53
C TRP A 97 0.90 4.09 33.98
N GLY A 98 -0.15 4.90 33.84
CA GLY A 98 -0.11 6.34 34.05
C GLY A 98 0.37 7.08 32.79
N GLY A 99 -0.22 8.24 32.55
CA GLY A 99 0.16 9.11 31.43
C GLY A 99 1.51 9.80 31.59
N PRO A 100 2.08 10.32 30.50
CA PRO A 100 3.29 11.12 30.57
C PRO A 100 3.02 12.45 31.31
N GLY A 101 3.27 12.46 32.61
CA GLY A 101 3.39 13.67 33.44
C GLY A 101 2.32 13.82 34.52
N GLY A 102 2.62 13.35 35.72
CA GLY A 102 1.82 13.63 36.92
C GLY A 102 2.49 13.29 38.26
N GLY A 103 3.69 12.69 38.27
CA GLY A 103 4.47 12.41 39.47
C GLY A 103 5.94 12.71 39.22
N ALA A 104 6.53 13.49 40.14
CA ALA A 104 7.96 13.76 40.28
C ALA A 104 8.69 14.18 38.99
N THR A 105 8.98 15.48 38.88
CA THR A 105 10.07 15.97 38.03
C THR A 105 11.30 15.08 38.22
N LEU A 106 12.03 14.76 37.16
CA LEU A 106 13.27 13.93 37.17
C LEU A 106 14.34 14.36 38.21
N GLU A 107 14.17 15.54 38.82
CA GLU A 107 14.90 16.03 39.98
C GLU A 107 14.64 15.23 41.28
N GLU A 108 13.46 14.63 41.47
CA GLU A 108 13.08 13.93 42.70
C GLU A 108 13.60 12.47 42.74
N SER A 109 13.84 11.84 41.58
CA SER A 109 14.43 10.49 41.51
C SER A 109 15.95 10.45 41.68
N ARG A 110 16.62 11.60 41.80
CA ARG A 110 18.06 11.66 42.12
C ARG A 110 18.35 11.47 43.61
N GLY A 111 17.35 11.57 44.48
CA GLY A 111 17.51 11.42 45.93
C GLY A 111 17.46 9.97 46.45
N THR A 112 16.98 9.00 45.66
CA THR A 112 16.67 7.65 46.15
C THR A 112 17.55 6.53 45.60
N VAL A 113 18.49 6.83 44.70
CA VAL A 113 19.41 5.81 44.13
C VAL A 113 20.81 5.82 44.81
N VAL A 114 21.00 6.66 45.84
CA VAL A 114 22.20 6.60 46.69
C VAL A 114 21.73 6.52 48.14
N VAL A 115 21.40 5.30 48.59
CA VAL A 115 21.45 4.74 49.96
C VAL A 115 20.42 3.61 50.04
N HIS A 116 20.78 2.46 49.48
CA HIS A 116 20.96 1.20 50.22
C HIS A 116 21.31 0.06 49.25
#